data_AF-A0A523SQU1-F1
#
_entry.id   AF-A0A523SQU1-F1
#
_cell.length_a   1.000
_cell.length_b   1.000
_cell.length_c   1.000
_cell.angle_alpha   90.00
_cell.angle_beta   90.00
_cell.angle_gamma   90.00
#
_symmetry.space_group_name_H-M   'P 1'
#
loop_
_entity.id
_entity.type
_entity.pdbx_description
1 polymer ?
#
loop_
_entity_poly.entity_id
_entity_poly.type
_entity_poly.pdbx_seq_one_letter_code
_entity_poly.pdbx_strand_id
1 'polypeptide(L)'
;MSELLKWFEKRREEKVLTMTQQHLAMTMSIAEDLERAVKAATSNDEKRKKLCINRVAEAEKEADKLRREIMDELARGELSPTDREDLMHLVKRVDMVADWSRESTRILNVIPMEKVPENLKKALEAADQVERQEEKVDDLYENARLLLAKETTMSAGVTVLISQLFESIERMADWCEDACDQVRIIVVRR
;
A
#
# COMPACT_ATOMS: atom_id res chain seq x y z
N MET A 1 -33.26 16.67 -10.90
CA MET A 1 -31.86 17.14 -10.84
C MET A 1 -31.52 17.75 -12.20
N SER A 2 -30.96 18.96 -12.29
CA SER A 2 -30.67 19.60 -13.58
C SER A 2 -29.46 18.95 -14.26
N GLU A 3 -29.38 19.00 -15.60
CA GLU A 3 -28.24 18.48 -16.37
C GLU A 3 -26.90 19.12 -15.98
N LEU A 4 -26.94 20.37 -15.49
CA LEU A 4 -25.79 21.07 -14.94
C LEU A 4 -25.25 20.39 -13.67
N LEU A 5 -26.13 19.95 -12.76
CA LEU A 5 -25.75 19.29 -11.51
C LEU A 5 -25.09 17.93 -11.77
N LYS A 6 -25.65 17.12 -12.69
CA LYS A 6 -25.05 15.84 -13.11
C LYS A 6 -23.66 16.02 -13.74
N TRP A 7 -23.46 17.12 -14.47
CA TRP A 7 -22.17 17.42 -15.10
C TRP A 7 -21.10 17.77 -14.06
N PHE A 8 -21.44 18.52 -13.02
CA PHE A 8 -20.51 18.83 -11.91
C PHE A 8 -20.15 17.58 -11.11
N GLU A 9 -21.15 16.75 -10.80
CA GLU A 9 -20.99 15.48 -10.07
C GLU A 9 -19.98 14.55 -10.76
N LYS A 10 -20.14 14.30 -12.07
CA LYS A 10 -19.24 13.44 -12.85
C LYS A 10 -17.79 13.95 -12.87
N ARG A 11 -17.59 15.27 -13.02
CA ARG A 11 -16.25 15.87 -13.06
C ARG A 11 -15.55 15.77 -11.70
N ARG A 12 -16.31 15.84 -10.61
CA ARG A 12 -15.76 15.69 -9.26
C ARG A 12 -15.39 14.24 -8.97
N GLU A 13 -16.24 13.30 -9.38
CA GLU A 13 -15.95 11.86 -9.30
C GLU A 13 -14.63 11.53 -10.02
N GLU A 14 -14.46 11.97 -11.26
CA GLU A 14 -13.21 11.80 -12.02
C GLU A 14 -11.98 12.37 -11.29
N LYS A 15 -12.12 13.54 -10.66
CA LYS A 15 -11.06 14.17 -9.87
C LYS A 15 -10.67 13.32 -8.66
N VAL A 16 -11.65 12.89 -7.86
CA VAL A 16 -11.42 12.06 -6.67
C VAL A 16 -10.76 10.73 -7.03
N LEU A 17 -11.20 10.08 -8.10
CA LEU A 17 -10.62 8.84 -8.58
C LEU A 17 -9.16 9.03 -9.01
N THR A 18 -8.87 10.12 -9.74
CA THR A 18 -7.50 10.46 -10.17
C THR A 18 -6.58 10.69 -8.96
N MET A 19 -7.04 11.44 -7.95
CA MET A 19 -6.26 11.68 -6.73
C MET A 19 -6.04 10.39 -5.95
N THR A 20 -7.06 9.52 -5.87
CA THR A 20 -6.95 8.20 -5.22
C THR A 20 -5.93 7.31 -5.92
N GLN A 21 -5.91 7.30 -7.26
CA GLN A 21 -4.89 6.57 -8.05
C GLN A 21 -3.48 7.09 -7.79
N GLN A 22 -3.30 8.41 -7.72
CA GLN A 22 -2.01 9.00 -7.36
C GLN A 22 -1.57 8.58 -5.96
N HIS A 23 -2.50 8.59 -4.98
CA HIS A 23 -2.23 8.16 -3.62
C HIS A 23 -1.80 6.68 -3.55
N LEU A 24 -2.49 5.81 -4.29
CA LEU A 24 -2.11 4.40 -4.43
C LEU A 24 -0.68 4.25 -4.97
N ALA A 25 -0.33 4.96 -6.06
CA ALA A 25 1.00 4.89 -6.65
C ALA A 25 2.11 5.40 -5.71
N MET A 26 1.82 6.42 -4.91
CA MET A 26 2.76 6.92 -3.89
C MET A 26 2.94 5.92 -2.75
N THR A 27 1.85 5.34 -2.26
CA THR A 27 1.86 4.28 -1.24
C THR A 27 2.67 3.08 -1.72
N MET A 28 2.48 2.71 -3.00
CA MET A 28 3.23 1.66 -3.66
C MET A 28 4.74 1.95 -3.66
N SER A 29 5.14 3.17 -4.05
CA SER A 29 6.55 3.59 -4.03
C SER A 29 7.17 3.60 -2.62
N ILE A 30 6.38 3.92 -1.59
CA ILE A 30 6.80 3.90 -0.19
C ILE A 30 7.13 2.48 0.27
N ALA A 31 6.26 1.50 -0.06
CA ALA A 31 6.49 0.11 0.28
C ALA A 31 7.74 -0.46 -0.41
N GLU A 32 7.98 -0.13 -1.69
CA GLU A 32 9.22 -0.48 -2.39
C GLU A 32 10.48 0.09 -1.71
N ASP A 33 10.42 1.34 -1.23
CA ASP A 33 11.56 1.96 -0.56
C ASP A 33 11.80 1.35 0.84
N LEU A 34 10.76 0.88 1.54
CA LEU A 34 10.92 0.05 2.74
C LEU A 34 11.65 -1.24 2.41
N GLU A 35 11.20 -1.99 1.41
CA GLU A 35 11.82 -3.25 0.97
C GLU A 35 13.32 -3.05 0.65
N ARG A 36 13.64 -2.00 -0.11
CA ARG A 36 15.03 -1.60 -0.40
C ARG A 36 15.82 -1.24 0.86
N ALA A 37 15.19 -0.59 1.85
CA ALA A 37 15.83 -0.27 3.13
C ALA A 37 16.18 -1.55 3.89
N VAL A 38 15.25 -2.52 3.94
CA VAL A 38 15.47 -3.83 4.57
C VAL A 38 16.62 -4.56 3.88
N LYS A 39 16.59 -4.69 2.54
CA LYS A 39 17.67 -5.33 1.75
C LYS A 39 19.04 -4.66 1.97
N ALA A 40 19.08 -3.34 2.09
CA ALA A 40 20.32 -2.61 2.38
C ALA A 40 20.82 -2.89 3.82
N ALA A 41 19.92 -2.96 4.79
CA ALA A 41 20.24 -3.31 6.18
C ALA A 41 20.80 -4.74 6.28
N THR A 42 20.23 -5.70 5.54
CA THR A 42 20.69 -7.10 5.53
C THR A 42 22.11 -7.24 4.94
N SER A 43 22.46 -6.36 4.00
CA SER A 43 23.74 -6.34 3.29
C SER A 43 24.79 -5.44 3.95
N ASN A 44 24.51 -4.90 5.15
CA ASN A 44 25.33 -3.92 5.86
C ASN A 44 25.64 -2.63 5.06
N ASP A 45 24.78 -2.27 4.09
CA ASP A 45 24.90 -1.02 3.33
C ASP A 45 24.16 0.12 4.05
N GLU A 46 24.80 0.63 5.11
CA GLU A 46 24.24 1.68 5.97
C GLU A 46 23.92 2.98 5.22
N LYS A 47 24.68 3.30 4.16
CA LYS A 47 24.44 4.50 3.37
C LYS A 47 23.14 4.37 2.57
N ARG A 48 22.96 3.23 1.88
CA ARG A 48 21.74 2.97 1.11
C ARG A 48 20.53 2.79 2.00
N LYS A 49 20.67 2.12 3.15
CA LYS A 49 19.61 2.02 4.16
C LYS A 49 19.08 3.41 4.54
N LYS A 50 19.96 4.31 4.98
CA LYS A 50 19.56 5.69 5.36
C LYS A 50 18.91 6.46 4.21
N LEU A 51 19.40 6.29 2.98
CA LEU A 51 18.79 6.92 1.81
C LEU A 51 17.33 6.45 1.61
N CYS A 52 17.09 5.15 1.64
CA CYS A 52 15.74 4.58 1.48
C CYS A 52 14.81 4.99 2.63
N ILE A 53 15.29 5.00 3.88
CA ILE A 53 14.51 5.47 5.04
C ILE A 53 14.08 6.92 4.87
N ASN A 54 14.99 7.80 4.41
CA ASN A 54 14.64 9.20 4.16
C ASN A 54 13.62 9.36 3.02
N ARG A 55 13.74 8.55 1.96
CA ARG A 55 12.76 8.54 0.86
C ARG A 55 11.37 8.14 1.35
N VAL A 56 11.27 7.08 2.16
CA VAL A 56 10.00 6.67 2.80
C VAL A 56 9.42 7.82 3.63
N ALA A 57 10.24 8.46 4.46
CA ALA A 57 9.78 9.54 5.33
C ALA A 57 9.28 10.78 4.58
N GLU A 58 9.89 11.16 3.46
CA GLU A 58 9.41 12.27 2.64
C GLU A 58 8.18 11.88 1.80
N ALA A 59 8.17 10.68 1.22
CA ALA A 59 7.05 10.22 0.42
C ALA A 59 5.77 10.02 1.26
N GLU A 60 5.87 9.50 2.49
CA GLU A 60 4.71 9.37 3.39
C GLU A 60 4.10 10.74 3.73
N LYS A 61 4.92 11.80 3.90
CA LYS A 61 4.37 13.14 4.19
C LYS A 61 3.53 13.67 3.04
N GLU A 62 4.02 13.45 1.82
CA GLU A 62 3.29 13.84 0.61
C GLU A 62 2.05 12.97 0.38
N ALA A 63 2.10 11.68 0.72
CA ALA A 63 0.95 10.78 0.68
C ALA A 63 -0.14 11.21 1.68
N ASP A 64 0.22 11.48 2.94
CA ASP A 64 -0.70 11.98 3.97
C ASP A 64 -1.30 13.35 3.59
N LYS A 65 -0.53 14.22 2.93
CA LYS A 65 -1.06 15.47 2.36
C LYS A 65 -2.11 15.19 1.29
N LEU A 66 -1.80 14.34 0.31
CA LEU A 66 -2.74 14.00 -0.77
C LEU A 66 -4.00 13.31 -0.23
N ARG A 67 -3.87 12.42 0.76
CA ARG A 67 -5.00 11.82 1.49
C ARG A 67 -5.92 12.88 2.09
N ARG A 68 -5.38 13.90 2.77
CA ARG A 68 -6.19 15.01 3.32
C ARG A 68 -6.94 15.74 2.22
N GLU A 69 -6.27 16.02 1.10
CA GLU A 69 -6.90 16.67 -0.06
C GLU A 69 -8.04 15.82 -0.65
N ILE A 70 -7.88 14.48 -0.71
CA ILE A 70 -8.94 13.55 -1.13
C ILE A 70 -10.13 13.60 -0.16
N MET A 71 -9.88 13.56 1.15
CA MET A 71 -10.94 13.62 2.18
C MET A 71 -11.73 14.93 2.09
N ASP A 72 -11.04 16.05 1.89
CA ASP A 72 -11.66 17.37 1.72
C ASP A 72 -12.53 17.42 0.46
N GLU A 73 -12.10 16.78 -0.62
CA GLU A 73 -12.86 16.73 -1.87
C GLU A 73 -14.12 15.85 -1.73
N LEU A 74 -13.99 14.69 -1.08
CA LEU A 74 -15.09 13.77 -0.76
C LEU A 74 -16.14 14.42 0.15
N ALA A 75 -15.73 15.26 1.09
CA ALA A 75 -16.63 15.93 2.04
C ALA A 75 -17.58 16.97 1.38
N ARG A 76 -17.25 17.49 0.19
CA ARG A 76 -17.94 18.64 -0.44
C ARG A 76 -19.29 18.33 -1.10
N GLY A 77 -19.83 17.12 -0.97
CA GLY A 77 -21.29 16.93 -1.03
C GLY A 77 -21.90 16.40 -2.33
N GLU A 78 -21.14 16.19 -3.41
CA GLU A 78 -21.72 15.87 -4.73
C GLU A 78 -21.85 14.38 -5.02
N LEU A 79 -21.10 13.50 -4.33
CA LEU A 79 -21.25 12.05 -4.43
C LEU A 79 -22.36 11.53 -3.53
N SER A 80 -22.95 10.38 -3.90
CA SER A 80 -23.90 9.67 -3.05
C SER A 80 -23.27 9.38 -1.67
N PRO A 81 -24.08 9.35 -0.58
CA PRO A 81 -23.56 9.10 0.76
C PRO A 81 -22.77 7.79 0.87
N THR A 82 -23.25 6.73 0.21
CA THR A 82 -22.63 5.40 0.22
C THR A 82 -21.30 5.39 -0.53
N ASP A 83 -21.27 5.90 -1.76
CA ASP A 83 -20.01 5.92 -2.56
C ASP A 83 -18.93 6.76 -1.88
N ARG A 84 -19.34 7.85 -1.22
CA ARG A 84 -18.44 8.68 -0.43
C ARG A 84 -17.87 7.93 0.76
N GLU A 85 -18.71 7.24 1.53
CA GLU A 85 -18.28 6.45 2.70
C GLU A 85 -17.30 5.36 2.27
N ASP A 86 -17.61 4.62 1.21
CA ASP A 86 -16.76 3.56 0.66
C ASP A 86 -15.40 4.08 0.20
N LEU A 87 -15.37 5.18 -0.57
CA LEU A 87 -14.11 5.80 -1.01
C LEU A 87 -13.30 6.36 0.17
N MET A 88 -13.94 6.98 1.16
CA MET A 88 -13.25 7.43 2.37
C MET A 88 -12.64 6.26 3.13
N HIS A 89 -13.33 5.12 3.22
CA HIS A 89 -12.79 3.92 3.84
C HIS A 89 -11.61 3.36 3.06
N LEU A 90 -11.73 3.24 1.74
CA LEU A 90 -10.64 2.78 0.88
C LEU A 90 -9.38 3.64 1.07
N VAL A 91 -9.50 4.96 0.93
CA VAL A 91 -8.35 5.87 1.04
C VAL A 91 -7.70 5.78 2.43
N LYS A 92 -8.48 5.66 3.51
CA LYS A 92 -7.94 5.43 4.86
C LYS A 92 -7.18 4.12 4.96
N ARG A 93 -7.67 3.03 4.34
CA ARG A 93 -7.00 1.72 4.38
C ARG A 93 -5.69 1.73 3.61
N VAL A 94 -5.65 2.37 2.46
CA VAL A 94 -4.44 2.53 1.66
C VAL A 94 -3.38 3.34 2.42
N ASP A 95 -3.79 4.45 3.05
CA ASP A 95 -2.89 5.31 3.84
C ASP A 95 -2.20 4.58 4.99
N MET A 96 -2.89 3.64 5.64
CA MET A 96 -2.28 2.81 6.69
C MET A 96 -1.03 2.06 6.19
N VAL A 97 -0.96 1.68 4.93
CA VAL A 97 0.23 1.00 4.37
C VAL A 97 1.43 1.95 4.34
N ALA A 98 1.21 3.22 3.97
CA ALA A 98 2.26 4.25 3.98
C ALA A 98 2.74 4.53 5.41
N ASP A 99 1.81 4.69 6.35
CA ASP A 99 2.10 4.92 7.78
C ASP A 99 2.92 3.78 8.39
N TRP A 100 2.48 2.52 8.18
CA TRP A 100 3.19 1.36 8.70
C TRP A 100 4.53 1.14 8.03
N SER A 101 4.67 1.51 6.76
CA SER A 101 5.97 1.48 6.07
C SER A 101 6.95 2.48 6.70
N ARG A 102 6.48 3.68 6.99
CA ARG A 102 7.27 4.68 7.71
C ARG A 102 7.66 4.20 9.10
N GLU A 103 6.73 3.66 9.86
CA GLU A 103 7.04 3.17 11.21
C GLU A 103 8.04 2.01 11.17
N SER A 104 7.91 1.10 10.21
CA SER A 104 8.85 0.00 9.99
C SER A 104 10.27 0.51 9.71
N THR A 105 10.43 1.54 8.88
CA THR A 105 11.75 2.14 8.64
C THR A 105 12.36 2.80 9.88
N ARG A 106 11.54 3.39 10.77
CA ARG A 106 12.02 3.95 12.05
C ARG A 106 12.54 2.87 12.97
N ILE A 107 11.82 1.75 13.06
CA ILE A 107 12.25 0.57 13.82
C ILE A 107 13.55 0.01 13.21
N LEU A 108 13.59 -0.23 11.90
CA LEU A 108 14.78 -0.72 11.19
C LEU A 108 16.01 0.16 11.42
N ASN A 109 15.83 1.48 11.51
CA ASN A 109 16.95 2.41 11.74
C ASN A 109 17.62 2.23 13.10
N VAL A 110 16.87 1.81 14.12
CA VAL A 110 17.37 1.69 15.50
C VAL A 110 17.85 0.28 15.83
N ILE A 111 17.49 -0.73 15.03
CA ILE A 111 17.97 -2.11 15.26
C ILE A 111 19.47 -2.19 14.94
N PRO A 112 20.32 -2.58 15.90
CA PRO A 112 21.72 -2.87 15.65
C PRO A 112 21.83 -4.24 14.98
N MET A 113 21.65 -4.28 13.64
CA MET A 113 21.62 -5.52 12.85
C MET A 113 22.85 -6.42 13.10
N GLU A 114 24.00 -5.83 13.42
CA GLU A 114 25.23 -6.53 13.76
C GLU A 114 25.17 -7.33 15.07
N LYS A 115 24.23 -7.02 15.97
CA LYS A 115 24.10 -7.56 17.33
C LYS A 115 22.84 -8.42 17.53
N VAL A 116 22.10 -8.70 16.46
CA VAL A 116 20.88 -9.53 16.52
C VAL A 116 21.27 -10.98 16.82
N PRO A 117 20.85 -11.56 17.97
CA PRO A 117 21.23 -12.91 18.36
C PRO A 117 20.36 -14.00 17.73
N GLU A 118 20.92 -15.21 17.61
CA GLU A 118 20.32 -16.38 16.94
C GLU A 118 19.03 -16.93 17.57
N ASN A 119 18.72 -16.52 18.80
CA ASN A 119 17.50 -16.90 19.50
C ASN A 119 16.27 -16.08 19.04
N LEU A 120 16.41 -15.20 18.06
CA LEU A 120 15.29 -14.52 17.39
C LEU A 120 14.39 -15.46 16.56
N LYS A 121 14.54 -16.79 16.70
CA LYS A 121 13.68 -17.83 16.09
C LYS A 121 12.17 -17.65 16.31
N LYS A 122 11.74 -16.89 17.33
CA LYS A 122 10.32 -16.51 17.50
C LYS A 122 9.85 -15.43 16.52
N ALA A 123 10.74 -14.61 15.97
CA ALA A 123 10.43 -13.69 14.89
C ALA A 123 10.15 -14.44 13.57
N LEU A 124 10.71 -15.65 13.40
CA LEU A 124 10.37 -16.53 12.28
C LEU A 124 8.91 -16.98 12.34
N GLU A 125 8.33 -17.21 13.52
CA GLU A 125 6.90 -17.55 13.66
C GLU A 125 5.97 -16.39 13.28
N ALA A 126 6.44 -15.15 13.42
CA ALA A 126 5.72 -13.97 12.94
C ALA A 126 5.86 -13.81 11.42
N ALA A 127 7.03 -14.11 10.85
CA ALA A 127 7.23 -14.12 9.41
C ALA A 127 6.38 -15.20 8.71
N ASP A 128 6.32 -16.38 9.30
CA ASP A 128 5.48 -17.50 8.88
C ASP A 128 3.98 -17.15 8.96
N GLN A 129 3.59 -16.18 9.80
CA GLN A 129 2.23 -15.62 9.77
C GLN A 129 2.02 -14.62 8.65
N VAL A 130 3.04 -13.86 8.25
CA VAL A 130 2.95 -12.93 7.12
C VAL A 130 2.85 -13.71 5.81
N GLU A 131 3.69 -14.72 5.61
CA GLU A 131 3.65 -15.67 4.48
C GLU A 131 2.24 -16.29 4.34
N ARG A 132 1.68 -16.84 5.42
CA ARG A 132 0.30 -17.37 5.44
C ARG A 132 -0.81 -16.35 5.18
N GLN A 133 -0.56 -15.05 5.34
CA GLN A 133 -1.54 -14.02 5.00
C GLN A 133 -1.42 -13.60 3.55
N GLU A 134 -0.21 -13.54 3.01
CA GLU A 134 0.05 -13.29 1.60
C GLU A 134 -0.54 -14.41 0.73
N GLU A 135 -0.37 -15.69 1.09
CA GLU A 135 -1.02 -16.81 0.38
C GLU A 135 -2.55 -16.65 0.26
N LYS A 136 -3.19 -16.10 1.31
CA LYS A 136 -4.63 -15.82 1.29
C LYS A 136 -4.97 -14.63 0.40
N VAL A 137 -4.09 -13.63 0.32
CA VAL A 137 -4.27 -12.48 -0.57
C VAL A 137 -4.16 -12.94 -2.02
N ASP A 138 -3.22 -13.84 -2.33
CA ASP A 138 -3.07 -14.47 -3.64
C ASP A 138 -4.33 -15.21 -4.07
N ASP A 139 -4.85 -16.09 -3.20
CA ASP A 139 -6.11 -16.81 -3.44
C ASP A 139 -7.27 -15.83 -3.71
N LEU A 140 -7.38 -14.77 -2.91
CA LEU A 140 -8.42 -13.76 -3.07
C LEU A 140 -8.25 -12.95 -4.36
N TYR A 141 -7.02 -12.64 -4.73
CA TYR A 141 -6.68 -11.90 -5.94
C TYR A 141 -6.98 -12.70 -7.21
N GLU A 142 -6.63 -13.99 -7.23
CA GLU A 142 -6.99 -14.88 -8.34
C GLU A 142 -8.51 -14.95 -8.50
N ASN A 143 -9.23 -15.14 -7.39
CA ASN A 143 -10.70 -15.13 -7.39
C ASN A 143 -11.28 -13.81 -7.89
N ALA A 144 -10.72 -12.67 -7.46
CA ALA A 144 -11.14 -11.34 -7.90
C ALA A 144 -10.95 -11.18 -9.43
N ARG A 145 -9.81 -11.62 -9.98
CA ARG A 145 -9.56 -11.62 -11.43
C ARG A 145 -10.55 -12.50 -12.19
N LEU A 146 -10.87 -13.69 -11.70
CA LEU A 146 -11.84 -14.58 -12.32
C LEU A 146 -13.26 -13.98 -12.33
N LEU A 147 -13.65 -13.28 -11.27
CA LEU A 147 -14.93 -12.57 -11.20
C LEU A 147 -14.96 -11.38 -12.17
N LEU A 148 -13.90 -10.57 -12.19
CA LEU A 148 -13.75 -9.46 -13.14
C LEU A 148 -13.77 -9.92 -14.60
N ALA A 149 -13.16 -11.05 -14.92
CA ALA A 149 -13.16 -11.60 -16.28
C ALA A 149 -14.56 -12.03 -16.75
N LYS A 150 -15.47 -12.32 -15.82
CA LYS A 150 -16.88 -12.68 -16.10
C LYS A 150 -17.79 -11.45 -16.11
N GLU A 151 -17.28 -10.29 -15.69
CA GLU A 151 -18.05 -9.06 -15.64
C GLU A 151 -18.26 -8.50 -17.05
N THR A 152 -19.53 -8.28 -17.41
CA THR A 152 -19.92 -7.85 -18.76
C THR A 152 -20.79 -6.60 -18.75
N THR A 153 -21.21 -6.14 -17.56
CA THR A 153 -22.08 -4.97 -17.41
C THR A 153 -21.29 -3.67 -17.24
N MET A 154 -20.03 -3.76 -16.78
CA MET A 154 -19.16 -2.61 -16.58
C MET A 154 -18.45 -2.19 -17.88
N SER A 155 -18.16 -0.89 -18.00
CA SER A 155 -17.35 -0.40 -19.12
C SER A 155 -15.90 -0.89 -18.99
N ALA A 156 -15.26 -1.19 -20.13
CA ALA A 156 -13.88 -1.71 -20.15
C ALA A 156 -12.88 -0.84 -19.38
N GLY A 157 -13.05 0.49 -19.40
CA GLY A 157 -12.21 1.41 -18.64
C GLY A 157 -12.31 1.17 -17.13
N VAL A 158 -13.53 1.04 -16.60
CA VAL A 158 -13.74 0.78 -15.17
C VAL A 158 -13.22 -0.60 -14.78
N THR A 159 -13.42 -1.63 -15.62
CA THR A 159 -12.86 -2.97 -15.40
C THR A 159 -11.33 -2.95 -15.31
N VAL A 160 -10.65 -2.18 -16.17
CA VAL A 160 -9.19 -2.01 -16.12
C VAL A 160 -8.75 -1.33 -14.83
N LEU A 161 -9.47 -0.28 -14.39
CA LEU A 161 -9.13 0.42 -13.15
C LEU A 161 -9.28 -0.46 -11.92
N ILE A 162 -10.34 -1.27 -11.86
CA ILE A 162 -10.53 -2.23 -10.75
C ILE A 162 -9.45 -3.32 -10.80
N SER A 163 -9.08 -3.79 -11.99
CA SER A 163 -7.96 -4.73 -12.14
C SER A 163 -6.64 -4.15 -11.63
N GLN A 164 -6.34 -2.89 -11.95
CA GLN A 164 -5.14 -2.20 -11.46
C GLN A 164 -5.15 -2.00 -9.94
N LEU A 165 -6.33 -1.74 -9.37
CA LEU A 165 -6.49 -1.64 -7.92
C LEU A 165 -6.19 -2.97 -7.24
N PHE A 166 -6.75 -4.07 -7.73
CA PHE A 166 -6.46 -5.40 -7.18
C PHE A 166 -4.99 -5.78 -7.32
N GLU A 167 -4.37 -5.50 -8.47
CA GLU A 167 -2.93 -5.71 -8.68
C GLU A 167 -2.10 -4.86 -7.70
N SER A 168 -2.50 -3.62 -7.44
CA SER A 168 -1.78 -2.79 -6.46
C SER A 168 -1.90 -3.35 -5.04
N ILE A 169 -3.03 -3.97 -4.70
CA ILE A 169 -3.27 -4.58 -3.38
C ILE A 169 -2.46 -5.86 -3.20
N GLU A 170 -2.42 -6.74 -4.21
CA GLU A 170 -1.59 -7.95 -4.19
C GLU A 170 -0.11 -7.56 -4.03
N ARG A 171 0.42 -6.68 -4.87
CA ARG A 171 1.81 -6.19 -4.73
C ARG A 171 2.15 -5.60 -3.36
N MET A 172 1.19 -4.95 -2.69
CA MET A 172 1.41 -4.46 -1.32
C MET A 172 1.52 -5.60 -0.31
N ALA A 173 0.77 -6.69 -0.50
CA ALA A 173 0.87 -7.90 0.32
C ALA A 173 2.20 -8.63 0.05
N ASP A 174 2.57 -8.82 -1.22
CA ASP A 174 3.87 -9.38 -1.62
C ASP A 174 5.02 -8.63 -0.95
N TRP A 175 4.99 -7.29 -0.94
CA TRP A 175 6.06 -6.53 -0.27
C TRP A 175 6.11 -6.69 1.24
N CYS A 176 4.96 -6.96 1.88
CA CYS A 176 4.96 -7.30 3.29
C CYS A 176 5.65 -8.64 3.53
N GLU A 177 5.39 -9.64 2.67
CA GLU A 177 6.03 -10.95 2.67
C GLU A 177 7.53 -10.83 2.39
N ASP A 178 7.92 -10.20 1.28
CA ASP A 178 9.31 -9.98 0.85
C ASP A 178 10.15 -9.33 1.96
N ALA A 179 9.62 -8.29 2.59
CA ALA A 179 10.30 -7.60 3.69
C ALA A 179 10.47 -8.52 4.92
N CYS A 180 9.46 -9.35 5.22
CA CYS A 180 9.53 -10.34 6.29
C CYS A 180 10.54 -11.44 5.98
N ASP A 181 10.61 -11.86 4.72
CA ASP A 181 11.50 -12.90 4.23
C ASP A 181 12.96 -12.46 4.28
N GLN A 182 13.24 -11.18 3.99
CA GLN A 182 14.55 -10.61 4.24
C GLN A 182 14.95 -10.67 5.72
N VAL A 183 14.01 -10.41 6.65
CA VAL A 183 14.27 -10.56 8.09
C VAL A 183 14.56 -12.01 8.45
N ARG A 184 13.83 -12.98 7.89
CA ARG A 184 14.11 -14.42 8.04
C ARG A 184 15.52 -14.78 7.57
N ILE A 185 15.92 -14.29 6.39
CA ILE A 185 17.26 -14.51 5.84
C ILE A 185 18.35 -13.95 6.78
N ILE A 186 18.15 -12.76 7.35
CA ILE A 186 19.10 -12.15 8.31
C ILE A 186 19.28 -13.05 9.54
N VAL A 187 18.17 -13.56 10.08
CA VAL A 187 18.17 -14.38 11.29
C VAL A 187 18.82 -15.75 11.04
N VAL A 188 18.67 -16.32 9.84
CA VAL A 188 19.15 -17.68 9.52
C VAL A 188 20.59 -17.69 8.98
N ARG A 189 21.06 -16.62 8.31
CA ARG A 189 22.41 -16.56 7.72
C ARG A 189 23.53 -16.22 8.73
N ARG A 190 23.21 -16.03 10.00
CA ARG A 190 24.20 -15.87 11.08
C ARG A 190 24.32 -17.12 11.90
#